data_AF-A0A1V5WA12-F1
#
_entry.id   AF-A0A1V5WA12-F1
#
_cell.length_a   1.000
_cell.length_b   1.000
_cell.length_c   1.000
_cell.angle_alpha   90.00
_cell.angle_beta   90.00
_cell.angle_gamma   90.00
#
_symmetry.space_group_name_H-M   'P 1'
#
loop_
_entity.id
_entity.type
_entity.pdbx_description
1 polymer ?
#
loop_
_entity_poly.entity_id
_entity_poly.type
_entity_poly.pdbx_seq_one_letter_code
_entity_poly.pdbx_strand_id
1 'polypeptide(L)'
;MPVIENSSYRPPILLKNNHVQTVVPTLFRKVDGINYTRERISTPDGDFIDIDISSISSDKALILSHGLEGNSQRHYIKGMIKAFHNAGYDGIAFNMRGCSGVPNKRPETYHSGKTEDLHTVIQYILKHKNYKEISLVGFSLGANLTLKYVGEMGSTLHSKVKSAVAISAPCDLISSSIELHKAKNYIYAKRFLISLLKKMDEKRDIIPPEIWEKRNSIKTLRDFDNVFTAPLNGFRDAEDYWKKCSCKNFLSGITIPALIINSADDPILGTECYPIKEAQSNKNLFLEITKHGGHMGYITFSDDGQYWHERRTVQFITDFS
;
A
#
# COMPACT_ATOMS: atom_id res chain seq x y z
N MET A 1 -1.54 -21.09 13.58
CA MET A 1 -1.28 -21.51 12.18
C MET A 1 -1.19 -20.26 11.32
N PRO A 2 -0.50 -20.30 10.17
CA PRO A 2 -0.32 -19.14 9.29
C PRO A 2 -1.65 -18.53 8.82
N VAL A 3 -2.67 -19.35 8.58
CA VAL A 3 -4.05 -18.86 8.41
C VAL A 3 -4.71 -18.67 9.78
N ILE A 4 -5.15 -17.45 10.07
CA ILE A 4 -5.83 -17.05 11.31
C ILE A 4 -7.33 -17.09 11.06
N GLU A 5 -7.97 -18.19 11.48
CA GLU A 5 -9.39 -18.44 11.22
C GLU A 5 -10.34 -17.56 12.05
N ASN A 6 -9.92 -17.18 13.26
CA ASN A 6 -10.73 -16.44 14.21
C ASN A 6 -10.13 -15.06 14.50
N SER A 7 -10.43 -14.08 13.64
CA SER A 7 -10.05 -12.69 13.91
C SER A 7 -10.80 -12.13 15.13
N SER A 8 -10.06 -11.38 15.96
CA SER A 8 -10.61 -10.65 17.11
C SER A 8 -11.39 -9.40 16.71
N TYR A 9 -11.34 -8.98 15.44
CA TYR A 9 -12.03 -7.77 15.01
C TYR A 9 -13.56 -7.89 15.14
N ARG A 10 -14.16 -6.88 15.77
CA ARG A 10 -15.61 -6.70 15.89
C ARG A 10 -15.96 -5.25 15.55
N PRO A 11 -16.64 -4.96 14.43
CA PRO A 11 -17.01 -3.60 14.10
C PRO A 11 -18.14 -3.09 15.01
N PRO A 12 -18.20 -1.78 15.30
CA PRO A 12 -19.37 -1.16 15.92
C PRO A 12 -20.64 -1.48 15.14
N ILE A 13 -21.76 -1.73 15.83
CA ILE A 13 -22.99 -2.27 15.23
C ILE A 13 -23.50 -1.43 14.04
N LEU A 14 -23.40 -0.10 14.14
CA LEU A 14 -23.83 0.86 13.12
C LEU A 14 -22.85 1.01 11.94
N LEU A 15 -21.65 0.42 12.03
CA LEU A 15 -20.60 0.48 11.00
C LEU A 15 -20.37 -0.89 10.35
N LYS A 16 -21.37 -1.78 10.32
CA LYS A 16 -21.25 -3.10 9.66
C LYS A 16 -21.31 -3.04 8.12
N ASN A 17 -21.71 -1.91 7.54
CA ASN A 17 -21.75 -1.74 6.09
C ASN A 17 -20.34 -1.47 5.53
N ASN A 18 -19.93 -2.25 4.54
CA ASN A 18 -18.58 -2.22 3.97
C ASN A 18 -18.20 -0.90 3.29
N HIS A 19 -19.13 -0.23 2.58
CA HIS A 19 -18.89 1.08 1.99
C HIS A 19 -18.76 2.15 3.07
N VAL A 20 -19.59 2.10 4.12
CA VAL A 20 -19.48 3.00 5.28
C VAL A 20 -18.12 2.82 5.96
N GLN A 21 -17.66 1.58 6.18
CA GLN A 21 -16.33 1.32 6.72
C GLN A 21 -15.19 1.84 5.83
N THR A 22 -15.37 1.83 4.51
CA THR A 22 -14.37 2.34 3.57
C THR A 22 -14.34 3.87 3.52
N VAL A 23 -15.51 4.51 3.60
CA VAL A 23 -15.68 5.96 3.40
C VAL A 23 -15.53 6.76 4.68
N VAL A 24 -16.16 6.33 5.78
CA VAL A 24 -16.25 7.12 7.02
C VAL A 24 -14.88 7.45 7.61
N PRO A 25 -13.93 6.52 7.78
CA PRO A 25 -12.59 6.83 8.26
C PRO A 25 -11.84 7.78 7.35
N THR A 26 -12.03 7.61 6.04
CA THR A 26 -11.40 8.44 5.01
C THR A 26 -11.86 9.90 5.10
N LEU A 27 -13.12 10.14 5.50
CA LEU A 27 -13.71 11.47 5.55
C LEU A 27 -13.68 12.14 6.92
N PHE A 28 -13.78 11.38 8.02
CA PHE A 28 -14.07 11.94 9.34
C PHE A 28 -12.99 11.69 10.41
N ARG A 29 -12.06 10.75 10.19
CA ARG A 29 -11.02 10.47 11.20
C ARG A 29 -10.04 11.64 11.25
N LYS A 30 -9.77 12.18 12.43
CA LYS A 30 -8.67 13.11 12.67
C LYS A 30 -7.57 12.41 13.45
N VAL A 31 -6.33 12.59 13.00
CA VAL A 31 -5.14 12.08 13.70
C VAL A 31 -4.14 13.22 13.79
N ASP A 32 -4.02 13.76 15.00
CA ASP A 32 -3.15 14.87 15.32
C ASP A 32 -1.85 14.39 16.00
N GLY A 33 -0.84 15.25 16.03
CA GLY A 33 0.44 14.99 16.70
C GLY A 33 1.51 14.32 15.83
N ILE A 34 1.28 14.18 14.52
CA ILE A 34 2.29 13.67 13.58
C ILE A 34 2.93 14.84 12.84
N ASN A 35 4.22 15.07 13.13
CA ASN A 35 5.04 16.07 12.46
C ASN A 35 6.02 15.37 11.54
N TYR A 36 6.19 15.90 10.32
CA TYR A 36 7.07 15.30 9.33
C TYR A 36 8.24 16.22 9.00
N THR A 37 9.42 15.62 8.84
CA THR A 37 10.54 16.19 8.09
C THR A 37 10.62 15.47 6.76
N ARG A 38 10.54 16.22 5.66
CA ARG A 38 10.65 15.64 4.31
C ARG A 38 12.10 15.49 3.90
N GLU A 39 12.44 14.33 3.33
CA GLU A 39 13.69 14.11 2.62
C GLU A 39 13.42 13.66 1.19
N ARG A 40 14.21 14.20 0.25
CA ARG A 40 14.15 13.82 -1.17
C ARG A 40 15.31 12.89 -1.51
N ILE A 41 14.97 11.74 -2.09
CA ILE A 41 15.89 10.71 -2.51
C ILE A 41 15.98 10.76 -4.03
N SER A 42 17.18 10.85 -4.58
CA SER A 42 17.38 10.69 -6.03
C SER A 42 17.29 9.22 -6.41
N THR A 43 16.57 8.91 -7.48
CA THR A 43 16.39 7.53 -7.95
C THR A 43 17.40 7.18 -9.05
N PRO A 44 17.73 5.89 -9.26
CA PRO A 44 18.71 5.47 -10.28
C PRO A 44 18.37 5.90 -11.72
N ASP A 45 17.09 6.08 -12.03
CA ASP A 45 16.59 6.59 -13.31
C ASP A 45 16.65 8.13 -13.44
N GLY A 46 17.29 8.83 -12.51
CA GLY A 46 17.47 10.28 -12.55
C GLY A 46 16.23 11.09 -12.15
N ASP A 47 15.26 10.45 -11.49
CA ASP A 47 14.07 11.08 -10.93
C ASP A 47 14.23 11.26 -9.40
N PHE A 48 13.12 11.34 -8.67
CA PHE A 48 13.14 11.43 -7.22
C PHE A 48 11.96 10.74 -6.53
N ILE A 49 12.17 10.40 -5.27
CA ILE A 49 11.15 9.96 -4.32
C ILE A 49 11.23 10.86 -3.09
N ASP A 50 10.09 11.31 -2.58
CA ASP A 50 10.04 12.03 -1.31
C ASP A 50 9.55 11.10 -0.19
N ILE A 51 10.30 11.06 0.92
CA ILE A 51 9.86 10.41 2.16
C ILE A 51 9.55 11.47 3.21
N ASP A 52 8.54 11.20 4.02
CA ASP A 52 8.16 12.05 5.16
C ASP A 52 8.44 11.28 6.45
N ILE A 53 9.39 11.77 7.25
CA ILE A 53 9.88 11.11 8.47
C ILE A 53 9.27 11.78 9.69
N SER A 54 8.64 10.98 10.54
CA SER A 54 8.11 11.36 11.86
C SER A 54 8.87 10.59 12.93
N SER A 55 9.83 11.26 13.58
CA SER A 55 10.79 10.63 14.48
C SER A 55 10.48 10.91 15.95
N ILE A 56 10.68 9.89 16.79
CA ILE A 56 10.74 9.97 18.26
C ILE A 56 12.16 9.66 18.76
N SER A 57 13.16 9.74 17.88
CA SER A 57 14.55 9.35 18.13
C SER A 57 14.74 7.86 18.47
N SER A 58 13.97 6.98 17.80
CA SER A 58 14.12 5.53 17.95
C SER A 58 15.24 4.95 17.09
N ASP A 59 15.76 3.78 17.47
CA ASP A 59 16.61 2.93 16.62
C ASP A 59 15.82 1.88 15.81
N LYS A 60 14.49 1.92 15.84
CA LYS A 60 13.58 1.11 15.02
C LYS A 60 12.77 1.99 14.08
N ALA A 61 12.50 1.51 12.88
CA ALA A 61 11.74 2.25 11.88
C ALA A 61 10.60 1.43 11.26
N LEU A 62 9.49 2.10 11.02
CA LEU A 62 8.37 1.63 10.22
C LEU A 62 8.35 2.37 8.89
N ILE A 63 8.47 1.65 7.76
CA ILE A 63 8.29 2.23 6.43
C ILE A 63 6.88 1.93 5.92
N LEU A 64 6.15 2.97 5.54
CA LEU A 64 4.74 2.92 5.17
C LEU A 64 4.52 3.20 3.68
N SER A 65 3.89 2.25 2.99
CA SER A 65 3.47 2.37 1.59
C SER A 65 1.97 2.66 1.50
N HIS A 66 1.61 3.83 0.97
CA HIS A 66 0.20 4.24 0.85
C HIS A 66 -0.55 3.52 -0.28
N GLY A 67 -1.88 3.57 -0.24
CA GLY A 67 -2.76 3.05 -1.30
C GLY A 67 -2.80 3.94 -2.55
N LEU A 68 -3.61 3.57 -3.55
CA LEU A 68 -3.78 4.33 -4.79
C LEU A 68 -4.16 5.78 -4.51
N GLU A 69 -3.45 6.73 -5.13
CA GLU A 69 -3.62 8.18 -4.96
C GLU A 69 -3.54 8.65 -3.48
N GLY A 70 -2.79 7.89 -2.66
CA GLY A 70 -2.45 8.21 -1.28
C GLY A 70 -1.25 9.15 -1.15
N ASN A 71 -0.86 9.42 0.11
CA ASN A 71 0.37 10.12 0.51
C ASN A 71 0.52 10.04 2.04
N SER A 72 1.59 10.64 2.59
CA SER A 72 1.88 10.72 4.03
C SER A 72 0.79 11.39 4.88
N GLN A 73 -0.09 12.19 4.27
CA GLN A 73 -1.11 12.95 4.98
C GLN A 73 -2.40 12.15 5.24
N ARG A 74 -2.53 10.96 4.65
CA ARG A 74 -3.72 10.11 4.84
C ARG A 74 -3.86 9.68 6.29
N HIS A 75 -5.09 9.67 6.81
CA HIS A 75 -5.37 9.36 8.21
C HIS A 75 -4.90 7.97 8.63
N TYR A 76 -4.97 6.97 7.74
CA TYR A 76 -4.46 5.62 8.04
C TYR A 76 -2.92 5.58 8.14
N ILE A 77 -2.20 6.44 7.39
CA ILE A 77 -0.74 6.57 7.52
C ILE A 77 -0.41 7.21 8.87
N LYS A 78 -1.04 8.36 9.18
CA LYS A 78 -0.81 9.06 10.45
C LYS A 78 -1.19 8.20 11.66
N GLY A 79 -2.32 7.50 11.59
CA GLY A 79 -2.81 6.62 12.65
C GLY A 79 -1.84 5.46 12.91
N MET A 80 -1.33 4.83 11.86
CA MET A 80 -0.33 3.78 11.99
C MET A 80 0.99 4.29 12.58
N ILE A 81 1.48 5.45 12.13
CA ILE A 81 2.68 6.08 12.72
C ILE A 81 2.46 6.34 14.21
N LYS A 82 1.31 6.91 14.59
CA LYS A 82 1.00 7.19 15.99
C LYS A 82 0.97 5.92 16.84
N ALA A 83 0.41 4.83 16.32
CA ALA A 83 0.42 3.54 17.02
C ALA A 83 1.84 2.98 17.19
N PHE A 84 2.69 3.15 16.18
CA PHE A 84 4.09 2.69 16.21
C PHE A 84 5.02 3.58 17.03
N HIS A 85 4.74 4.88 17.12
CA HIS A 85 5.40 5.78 18.08
C HIS A 85 5.22 5.25 19.51
N ASN A 86 4.00 4.85 19.88
CA ASN A 86 3.73 4.24 21.19
C ASN A 86 4.44 2.89 21.39
N ALA A 87 4.83 2.21 20.30
CA ALA A 87 5.60 0.97 20.32
C ALA A 87 7.12 1.18 20.19
N GLY A 88 7.59 2.43 20.21
CA GLY A 88 9.02 2.76 20.15
C GLY A 88 9.62 2.68 18.74
N TYR A 89 8.87 3.07 17.69
CA TYR A 89 9.37 3.15 16.31
C TYR A 89 9.30 4.57 15.76
N ASP A 90 10.26 4.93 14.92
CA ASP A 90 10.14 6.07 14.02
C ASP A 90 9.26 5.70 12.82
N GLY A 91 8.47 6.65 12.32
CA GLY A 91 7.59 6.46 11.16
C GLY A 91 8.15 7.10 9.91
N ILE A 92 8.20 6.36 8.80
CA ILE A 92 8.70 6.83 7.51
C ILE A 92 7.61 6.59 6.46
N ALA A 93 6.93 7.64 6.03
CA ALA A 93 5.93 7.55 4.97
C ALA A 93 6.60 7.72 3.60
N PHE A 94 6.58 6.65 2.80
CA PHE A 94 7.02 6.68 1.41
C PHE A 94 5.93 7.30 0.53
N ASN A 95 6.19 8.48 -0.04
CA ASN A 95 5.31 9.04 -1.07
C ASN A 95 5.75 8.51 -2.44
N MET A 96 4.88 7.70 -3.05
CA MET A 96 5.11 7.19 -4.40
C MET A 96 5.15 8.34 -5.41
N ARG A 97 5.68 8.08 -6.61
CA ARG A 97 5.87 9.10 -7.65
C ARG A 97 4.61 9.94 -7.88
N GLY A 98 4.76 11.26 -7.84
CA GLY A 98 3.73 12.27 -8.04
C GLY A 98 2.84 12.49 -6.82
N CYS A 99 2.99 11.72 -5.74
CA CYS A 99 2.09 11.76 -4.57
C CYS A 99 2.56 12.68 -3.45
N SER A 100 3.80 13.19 -3.49
CA SER A 100 4.33 14.12 -2.49
C SER A 100 3.81 15.56 -2.63
N GLY A 101 3.08 15.86 -3.71
CA GLY A 101 2.64 17.22 -4.07
C GLY A 101 3.55 17.91 -5.10
N VAL A 102 4.62 17.23 -5.54
CA VAL A 102 5.49 17.69 -6.63
C VAL A 102 5.46 16.64 -7.74
N PRO A 103 5.17 17.01 -9.00
CA PRO A 103 5.28 16.10 -10.13
C PRO A 103 6.70 15.59 -10.32
N ASN A 104 6.82 14.33 -10.70
CA ASN A 104 8.10 13.70 -11.05
C ASN A 104 8.64 14.20 -12.38
N LYS A 105 9.96 14.06 -12.57
CA LYS A 105 10.67 14.56 -13.77
C LYS A 105 10.51 13.62 -14.98
N ARG A 106 10.16 12.35 -14.73
CA ARG A 106 10.04 11.29 -15.72
C ARG A 106 8.58 11.00 -16.04
N PRO A 107 8.21 10.61 -17.27
CA PRO A 107 6.83 10.29 -17.61
C PRO A 107 6.29 9.06 -16.87
N GLU A 108 7.15 8.11 -16.49
CA GLU A 108 6.87 6.93 -15.69
C GLU A 108 6.00 7.26 -14.47
N THR A 109 4.98 6.43 -14.23
CA THR A 109 4.08 6.54 -13.08
C THR A 109 4.51 5.59 -11.97
N TYR A 110 4.06 5.82 -10.74
CA TYR A 110 4.02 4.71 -9.79
C TYR A 110 2.97 3.70 -10.24
N HIS A 111 3.10 2.45 -9.79
CA HIS A 111 2.13 1.38 -10.02
C HIS A 111 2.27 0.29 -8.96
N SER A 112 1.36 -0.68 -8.92
CA SER A 112 1.29 -1.73 -7.89
C SER A 112 2.54 -2.61 -7.79
N GLY A 113 3.43 -2.58 -8.80
CA GLY A 113 4.62 -3.42 -8.86
C GLY A 113 5.93 -2.66 -8.98
N LYS A 114 5.94 -1.34 -8.71
CA LYS A 114 7.11 -0.45 -8.76
C LYS A 114 8.06 -0.69 -7.57
N THR A 115 8.48 -1.94 -7.38
CA THR A 115 9.23 -2.39 -6.19
C THR A 115 10.65 -1.82 -6.15
N GLU A 116 11.19 -1.39 -7.29
CA GLU A 116 12.45 -0.67 -7.40
C GLU A 116 12.46 0.67 -6.64
N ASP A 117 11.31 1.35 -6.56
CA ASP A 117 11.18 2.60 -5.81
C ASP A 117 11.22 2.33 -4.31
N LEU A 118 10.49 1.31 -3.84
CA LEU A 118 10.53 0.89 -2.44
C LEU A 118 11.92 0.37 -2.05
N HIS A 119 12.57 -0.37 -2.94
CA HIS A 119 13.95 -0.81 -2.76
C HIS A 119 14.89 0.39 -2.59
N THR A 120 14.77 1.40 -3.45
CA THR A 120 15.57 2.64 -3.38
C THR A 120 15.39 3.35 -2.04
N VAL A 121 14.16 3.46 -1.54
CA VAL A 121 13.87 4.01 -0.21
C VAL A 121 14.57 3.21 0.89
N ILE A 122 14.42 1.88 0.87
CA ILE A 122 15.02 1.01 1.90
C ILE A 122 16.54 1.11 1.88
N GLN A 123 17.19 1.09 0.71
CA GLN A 123 18.64 1.24 0.60
C GLN A 123 19.11 2.61 1.09
N TYR A 124 18.38 3.68 0.77
CA TYR A 124 18.67 5.01 1.29
C TYR A 124 18.62 5.04 2.81
N ILE A 125 17.57 4.47 3.42
CA ILE A 125 17.41 4.39 4.88
C ILE A 125 18.53 3.57 5.51
N LEU A 126 18.85 2.39 4.96
CA LEU A 126 19.92 1.53 5.46
C LEU A 126 21.30 2.21 5.42
N LYS A 127 21.55 3.06 4.42
CA LYS A 127 22.81 3.77 4.22
C LYS A 127 22.95 5.03 5.07
N HIS A 128 21.88 5.80 5.25
CA HIS A 128 21.94 7.14 5.84
C HIS A 128 21.33 7.24 7.24
N LYS A 129 20.61 6.21 7.69
CA LYS A 129 19.98 6.17 9.02
C LYS A 129 20.52 4.98 9.82
N ASN A 130 20.62 5.15 11.13
CA ASN A 130 21.18 4.13 12.02
C ASN A 130 20.10 3.27 12.69
N TYR A 131 19.14 2.76 11.91
CA TYR A 131 18.14 1.84 12.46
C TYR A 131 18.71 0.42 12.60
N LYS A 132 18.37 -0.26 13.68
CA LYS A 132 18.66 -1.67 13.95
C LYS A 132 17.58 -2.59 13.40
N GLU A 133 16.35 -2.09 13.34
CA GLU A 133 15.17 -2.83 12.90
C GLU A 133 14.31 -1.97 11.96
N ILE A 134 13.86 -2.57 10.86
CA ILE A 134 12.96 -1.96 9.89
C ILE A 134 11.79 -2.92 9.67
N SER A 135 10.58 -2.40 9.79
CA SER A 135 9.35 -3.12 9.48
C SER A 135 8.60 -2.41 8.37
N LEU A 136 7.98 -3.16 7.46
CA LEU A 136 7.29 -2.62 6.29
C LEU A 136 5.79 -2.75 6.49
N VAL A 137 5.03 -1.67 6.26
CA VAL A 137 3.57 -1.73 6.30
C VAL A 137 3.00 -1.12 5.02
N GLY A 138 2.15 -1.86 4.32
CA GLY A 138 1.50 -1.40 3.11
C GLY A 138 -0.02 -1.41 3.24
N PHE A 139 -0.67 -0.45 2.58
CA PHE A 139 -2.13 -0.37 2.50
C PHE A 139 -2.61 -0.46 1.05
N SER A 140 -3.60 -1.30 0.76
CA SER A 140 -4.20 -1.42 -0.57
C SER A 140 -3.12 -1.66 -1.66
N LEU A 141 -3.01 -0.80 -2.67
CA LEU A 141 -1.92 -0.85 -3.67
C LEU A 141 -0.53 -0.96 -3.04
N GLY A 142 -0.26 -0.19 -1.97
CA GLY A 142 1.00 -0.26 -1.23
C GLY A 142 1.20 -1.58 -0.47
N ALA A 143 0.12 -2.28 -0.12
CA ALA A 143 0.17 -3.61 0.47
C ALA A 143 0.61 -4.65 -0.56
N ASN A 144 0.05 -4.63 -1.78
CA ASN A 144 0.53 -5.45 -2.89
C ASN A 144 2.02 -5.16 -3.18
N LEU A 145 2.38 -3.88 -3.30
CA LEU A 145 3.76 -3.46 -3.54
C LEU A 145 4.73 -4.01 -2.47
N THR A 146 4.35 -3.89 -1.20
CA THR A 146 5.17 -4.35 -0.06
C THR A 146 5.36 -5.86 -0.09
N LEU A 147 4.28 -6.64 -0.28
CA LEU A 147 4.34 -8.10 -0.36
C LEU A 147 5.15 -8.58 -1.57
N LYS A 148 4.95 -7.94 -2.73
CA LYS A 148 5.72 -8.23 -3.94
C LYS A 148 7.20 -7.99 -3.69
N TYR A 149 7.57 -6.85 -3.10
CA TYR A 149 8.96 -6.54 -2.78
C TYR A 149 9.61 -7.58 -1.86
N VAL A 150 8.99 -7.91 -0.72
CA VAL A 150 9.59 -8.89 0.20
C VAL A 150 9.64 -10.30 -0.39
N GLY A 151 8.68 -10.65 -1.25
CA GLY A 151 8.68 -11.92 -1.99
C GLY A 151 9.75 -11.99 -3.08
N GLU A 152 9.97 -10.91 -3.83
CA GLU A 152 11.03 -10.80 -4.84
C GLU A 152 12.43 -10.85 -4.22
N MET A 153 12.63 -10.13 -3.11
CA MET A 153 13.92 -10.12 -2.43
C MET A 153 14.22 -11.48 -1.80
N GLY A 154 13.23 -12.14 -1.19
CA GLY A 154 13.36 -13.45 -0.57
C GLY A 154 14.59 -13.55 0.35
N SER A 155 15.52 -14.45 0.04
CA SER A 155 16.74 -14.66 0.84
C SER A 155 17.77 -13.52 0.73
N THR A 156 17.63 -12.63 -0.26
CA THR A 156 18.51 -11.46 -0.45
C THR A 156 18.02 -10.21 0.29
N LEU A 157 16.87 -10.30 0.97
CA LEU A 157 16.34 -9.20 1.78
C LEU A 157 17.32 -8.87 2.92
N HIS A 158 17.62 -7.58 3.11
CA HIS A 158 18.59 -7.15 4.11
C HIS A 158 18.14 -7.58 5.52
N SER A 159 19.06 -8.11 6.33
CA SER A 159 18.79 -8.67 7.66
C SER A 159 18.19 -7.71 8.71
N LYS A 160 18.13 -6.42 8.40
CA LYS A 160 17.52 -5.37 9.23
C LYS A 160 16.03 -5.21 8.94
N VAL A 161 15.55 -5.68 7.79
CA VAL A 161 14.12 -5.73 7.49
C VAL A 161 13.56 -7.00 8.13
N LYS A 162 12.79 -6.83 9.21
CA LYS A 162 12.40 -7.93 10.11
C LYS A 162 11.01 -8.48 9.85
N SER A 163 10.08 -7.63 9.44
CA SER A 163 8.68 -8.02 9.26
C SER A 163 7.97 -7.17 8.21
N ALA A 164 6.85 -7.68 7.72
CA ALA A 164 5.95 -6.95 6.83
C ALA A 164 4.48 -7.13 7.24
N VAL A 165 3.66 -6.09 7.07
CA VAL A 165 2.20 -6.20 7.20
C VAL A 165 1.52 -5.53 6.02
N ALA A 166 0.52 -6.20 5.46
CA ALA A 166 -0.18 -5.81 4.26
C ALA A 166 -1.68 -5.77 4.56
N ILE A 167 -2.27 -4.58 4.49
CA ILE A 167 -3.66 -4.34 4.89
C ILE A 167 -4.49 -4.09 3.63
N SER A 168 -5.55 -4.89 3.49
CA SER A 168 -6.44 -5.01 2.33
C SER A 168 -5.68 -5.09 1.01
N ALA A 169 -4.78 -6.06 0.95
CA ALA A 169 -3.89 -6.26 -0.18
C ALA A 169 -4.66 -6.85 -1.39
N PRO A 170 -4.67 -6.16 -2.55
CA PRO A 170 -5.14 -6.71 -3.81
C PRO A 170 -4.09 -7.69 -4.35
N CYS A 171 -3.99 -8.86 -3.71
CA CYS A 171 -2.95 -9.86 -4.03
C CYS A 171 -3.03 -10.33 -5.48
N ASP A 172 -4.23 -10.30 -6.07
CA ASP A 172 -4.50 -10.52 -7.48
C ASP A 172 -5.11 -9.26 -8.10
N LEU A 173 -4.31 -8.55 -8.91
CA LEU A 173 -4.69 -7.26 -9.49
C LEU A 173 -5.78 -7.39 -10.55
N ILE A 174 -5.87 -8.53 -11.24
CA ILE A 174 -6.94 -8.76 -12.23
C ILE A 174 -8.27 -8.87 -11.50
N SER A 175 -8.35 -9.76 -10.51
CA SER A 175 -9.55 -10.01 -9.71
C SER A 175 -10.00 -8.75 -8.98
N SER A 176 -9.06 -7.98 -8.41
CA SER A 176 -9.36 -6.69 -7.79
C SER A 176 -9.83 -5.64 -8.81
N SER A 177 -9.22 -5.57 -9.99
CA SER A 177 -9.65 -4.65 -11.06
C SER A 177 -11.09 -4.97 -11.52
N ILE A 178 -11.43 -6.25 -11.68
CA ILE A 178 -12.79 -6.68 -12.01
C ILE A 178 -13.79 -6.24 -10.93
N GLU A 179 -13.47 -6.43 -9.65
CA GLU A 179 -14.34 -6.02 -8.54
C GLU A 179 -14.52 -4.49 -8.49
N LEU A 180 -13.43 -3.73 -8.64
CA LEU A 180 -13.43 -2.27 -8.62
C LEU A 180 -14.27 -1.65 -9.76
N HIS A 181 -14.35 -2.31 -10.92
CA HIS A 181 -15.14 -1.85 -12.06
C HIS A 181 -16.62 -2.24 -12.00
N LYS A 182 -17.08 -2.98 -10.98
CA LYS A 182 -18.51 -3.25 -10.80
C LYS A 182 -19.28 -1.95 -10.53
N ALA A 183 -20.54 -1.89 -10.96
CA ALA A 183 -21.39 -0.70 -10.86
C ALA A 183 -21.46 -0.11 -9.44
N LYS A 184 -21.52 -0.97 -8.40
CA LYS A 184 -21.51 -0.57 -6.99
C LYS A 184 -20.29 0.25 -6.56
N ASN A 185 -19.17 0.13 -7.30
CA ASN A 185 -17.89 0.77 -7.00
C ASN A 185 -17.55 1.94 -7.93
N TYR A 186 -18.45 2.28 -8.86
CA TYR A 186 -18.22 3.30 -9.88
C TYR A 186 -17.70 4.63 -9.31
N ILE A 187 -18.22 5.07 -8.15
CA ILE A 187 -17.81 6.32 -7.51
C ILE A 187 -16.33 6.28 -7.11
N TYR A 188 -15.84 5.15 -6.58
CA TYR A 188 -14.42 4.98 -6.24
C TYR A 188 -13.55 4.99 -7.49
N ALA A 189 -13.89 4.16 -8.48
CA ALA A 189 -13.14 4.06 -9.74
C ALA A 189 -13.05 5.43 -10.44
N LYS A 190 -14.16 6.16 -10.52
CA LYS A 190 -14.22 7.50 -11.10
C LYS A 190 -13.34 8.50 -10.34
N ARG A 191 -13.39 8.50 -9.01
CA ARG A 191 -12.57 9.41 -8.19
C ARG A 191 -11.08 9.18 -8.40
N PHE A 192 -10.64 7.92 -8.42
CA PHE A 192 -9.25 7.58 -8.71
C PHE A 192 -8.85 8.01 -10.12
N LEU A 193 -9.70 7.72 -11.12
CA LEU A 193 -9.43 8.09 -12.49
C LEU A 193 -9.24 9.60 -12.67
N ILE A 194 -10.12 10.42 -12.07
CA ILE A 194 -10.01 11.88 -12.13
C ILE A 194 -8.67 12.36 -11.55
N SER A 195 -8.27 11.81 -10.39
CA SER A 195 -7.02 12.20 -9.72
C SER A 195 -5.79 11.80 -10.53
N LEU A 196 -5.80 10.58 -11.08
CA LEU A 196 -4.75 10.07 -11.95
C LEU A 196 -4.61 10.89 -13.24
N LEU A 197 -5.73 11.19 -13.91
CA LEU A 197 -5.73 12.03 -15.12
C LEU A 197 -5.16 13.42 -14.85
N LYS A 198 -5.50 14.03 -13.71
CA LYS A 198 -4.92 15.32 -13.31
C LYS A 198 -3.39 15.26 -13.20
N LYS A 199 -2.84 14.21 -12.59
CA LYS A 199 -1.37 14.03 -12.51
C LYS A 199 -0.73 13.84 -13.88
N MET A 200 -1.42 13.18 -14.80
CA MET A 200 -0.94 13.03 -16.18
C MET A 200 -0.99 14.37 -16.93
N ASP A 201 -2.03 15.18 -16.71
CA ASP A 201 -2.13 16.54 -17.25
C ASP A 201 -0.96 17.43 -16.79
N GLU A 202 -0.55 17.32 -15.52
CA GLU A 202 0.63 18.02 -14.97
C GLU A 202 1.97 17.57 -15.61
N LYS A 203 1.99 16.40 -16.26
CA LYS A 203 3.15 15.80 -16.90
C LYS A 203 3.05 15.79 -18.43
N ARG A 204 2.06 16.47 -19.02
CA ARG A 204 1.78 16.45 -20.46
C ARG A 204 3.04 16.61 -21.32
N ASP A 205 3.85 17.63 -21.01
CA ASP A 205 4.97 18.04 -21.86
C ASP A 205 6.15 17.05 -21.85
N ILE A 206 6.18 16.11 -20.89
CA ILE A 206 7.21 15.07 -20.79
C ILE A 206 6.72 13.68 -21.18
N ILE A 207 5.42 13.51 -21.43
CA ILE A 207 4.84 12.26 -21.92
C ILE A 207 5.05 12.16 -23.43
N PRO A 208 5.45 10.99 -23.98
CA PRO A 208 5.57 10.81 -25.43
C PRO A 208 4.28 11.22 -26.16
N PRO A 209 4.36 12.04 -27.23
CA PRO A 209 3.17 12.56 -27.92
C PRO A 209 2.18 11.48 -28.37
N GLU A 210 2.67 10.36 -28.89
CA GLU A 210 1.88 9.22 -29.37
C GLU A 210 1.10 8.51 -28.25
N ILE A 211 1.55 8.65 -27.00
CA ILE A 211 0.83 8.21 -25.81
C ILE A 211 -0.18 9.28 -25.40
N TRP A 212 0.26 10.54 -25.35
CA TRP A 212 -0.56 11.66 -24.90
C TRP A 212 -1.81 11.88 -25.78
N GLU A 213 -1.70 11.68 -27.10
CA GLU A 213 -2.83 11.79 -28.04
C GLU A 213 -4.03 10.90 -27.66
N LYS A 214 -3.77 9.78 -26.98
CA LYS A 214 -4.81 8.84 -26.53
C LYS A 214 -5.46 9.24 -25.20
N ARG A 215 -4.99 10.30 -24.52
CA ARG A 215 -5.51 10.76 -23.22
C ARG A 215 -7.03 10.94 -23.21
N ASN A 216 -7.61 11.44 -24.30
CA ASN A 216 -9.05 11.69 -24.39
C ASN A 216 -9.90 10.42 -24.63
N SER A 217 -9.29 9.27 -24.93
CA SER A 217 -10.02 8.01 -25.05
C SER A 217 -10.26 7.33 -23.70
N ILE A 218 -9.62 7.81 -22.62
CA ILE A 218 -9.65 7.18 -21.31
C ILE A 218 -10.99 7.42 -20.61
N LYS A 219 -11.73 6.35 -20.32
CA LYS A 219 -13.03 6.40 -19.62
C LYS A 219 -13.06 5.57 -18.34
N THR A 220 -12.13 4.63 -18.20
CA THR A 220 -12.02 3.69 -17.08
C THR A 220 -10.60 3.62 -16.56
N LEU A 221 -10.41 3.01 -15.38
CA LEU A 221 -9.06 2.74 -14.86
C LEU A 221 -8.31 1.73 -15.74
N ARG A 222 -9.03 0.78 -16.36
CA ARG A 222 -8.41 -0.11 -17.37
C ARG A 222 -7.90 0.66 -18.58
N ASP A 223 -8.65 1.66 -19.08
CA ASP A 223 -8.17 2.50 -20.17
C ASP A 223 -6.95 3.32 -19.75
N PHE A 224 -6.96 3.84 -18.51
CA PHE A 224 -5.81 4.53 -17.95
C PHE A 224 -4.59 3.62 -17.91
N ASP A 225 -4.74 2.38 -17.46
CA ASP A 225 -3.65 1.42 -17.44
C ASP A 225 -3.16 1.06 -18.83
N ASN A 226 -4.06 0.90 -19.82
CA ASN A 226 -3.67 0.62 -21.21
C ASN A 226 -2.96 1.80 -21.89
N VAL A 227 -3.40 3.04 -21.62
CA VAL A 227 -2.88 4.23 -22.29
C VAL A 227 -1.63 4.76 -21.60
N PHE A 228 -1.59 4.77 -20.27
CA PHE A 228 -0.49 5.36 -19.52
C PHE A 228 0.33 4.32 -18.76
N THR A 229 -0.25 3.63 -17.76
CA THR A 229 0.53 2.80 -16.82
C THR A 229 1.37 1.75 -17.56
N ALA A 230 0.76 1.01 -18.48
CA ALA A 230 1.42 -0.07 -19.19
C ALA A 230 2.56 0.43 -20.10
N PRO A 231 2.31 1.25 -21.13
CA PRO A 231 3.37 1.66 -22.05
C PRO A 231 4.46 2.50 -21.39
N LEU A 232 4.12 3.35 -20.41
CA LEU A 232 5.13 4.16 -19.72
C LEU A 232 6.03 3.32 -18.82
N ASN A 233 5.60 2.15 -18.36
CA ASN A 233 6.40 1.27 -17.50
C ASN A 233 6.85 -0.03 -18.18
N GLY A 234 6.79 -0.08 -19.52
CA GLY A 234 7.31 -1.22 -20.28
C GLY A 234 6.43 -2.48 -20.25
N PHE A 235 5.16 -2.37 -19.87
CA PHE A 235 4.18 -3.45 -20.00
C PHE A 235 3.47 -3.38 -21.35
N ARG A 236 3.04 -4.53 -21.87
CA ARG A 236 2.33 -4.60 -23.15
C ARG A 236 0.96 -3.91 -23.09
N ASP A 237 0.21 -4.15 -22.02
CA ASP A 237 -1.16 -3.70 -21.80
C ASP A 237 -1.50 -3.79 -20.31
N ALA A 238 -2.71 -3.37 -19.92
CA ALA A 238 -3.17 -3.40 -18.55
C ALA A 238 -3.17 -4.82 -17.94
N GLU A 239 -3.49 -5.85 -18.73
CA GLU A 239 -3.56 -7.22 -18.24
C GLU A 239 -2.15 -7.81 -18.02
N ASP A 240 -1.20 -7.52 -18.91
CA ASP A 240 0.22 -7.85 -18.73
C ASP A 240 0.78 -7.19 -17.47
N TYR A 241 0.47 -5.91 -17.26
CA TYR A 241 0.80 -5.18 -16.03
C TYR A 241 0.23 -5.88 -14.79
N TRP A 242 -1.09 -6.14 -14.76
CA TRP A 242 -1.74 -6.76 -13.61
C TRP A 242 -1.19 -8.16 -13.31
N LYS A 243 -0.95 -8.99 -14.33
CA LYS A 243 -0.35 -10.33 -14.17
C LYS A 243 1.04 -10.24 -13.55
N LYS A 244 1.92 -9.41 -14.10
CA LYS A 244 3.31 -9.29 -13.63
C LYS A 244 3.43 -8.64 -12.25
N CYS A 245 2.49 -7.76 -11.90
CA CYS A 245 2.56 -6.98 -10.67
C CYS A 245 1.73 -7.53 -9.50
N SER A 246 0.95 -8.61 -9.69
CA SER A 246 0.20 -9.24 -8.61
C SER A 246 1.14 -9.91 -7.61
N CYS A 247 1.08 -9.49 -6.34
CA CYS A 247 2.00 -10.00 -5.32
C CYS A 247 1.79 -11.48 -5.01
N LYS A 248 0.60 -12.04 -5.31
CA LYS A 248 0.27 -13.47 -5.18
C LYS A 248 1.34 -14.38 -5.80
N ASN A 249 1.93 -13.97 -6.92
CA ASN A 249 2.97 -14.73 -7.63
C ASN A 249 4.32 -14.82 -6.89
N PHE A 250 4.52 -14.00 -5.86
CA PHE A 250 5.80 -13.84 -5.15
C PHE A 250 5.71 -14.26 -3.67
N LEU A 251 4.51 -14.60 -3.18
CA LEU A 251 4.26 -14.91 -1.76
C LEU A 251 5.05 -16.13 -1.24
N SER A 252 5.36 -17.10 -2.11
CA SER A 252 6.19 -18.25 -1.77
C SER A 252 7.65 -17.87 -1.46
N GLY A 253 8.13 -16.73 -1.99
CA GLY A 253 9.49 -16.24 -1.76
C GLY A 253 9.69 -15.54 -0.42
N ILE A 254 8.62 -15.24 0.33
CA ILE A 254 8.70 -14.49 1.59
C ILE A 254 9.47 -15.28 2.66
N THR A 255 10.57 -14.71 3.15
CA THR A 255 11.49 -15.33 4.13
C THR A 255 11.37 -14.76 5.55
N ILE A 256 10.67 -13.64 5.72
CA ILE A 256 10.44 -12.97 7.01
C ILE A 256 8.96 -13.03 7.41
N PRO A 257 8.62 -12.94 8.70
CA PRO A 257 7.23 -12.85 9.14
C PRO A 257 6.46 -11.75 8.41
N ALA A 258 5.41 -12.13 7.70
CA ALA A 258 4.55 -11.24 6.92
C ALA A 258 3.08 -11.52 7.24
N LEU A 259 2.31 -10.49 7.59
CA LEU A 259 0.87 -10.62 7.85
C LEU A 259 0.05 -9.94 6.76
N ILE A 260 -0.92 -10.66 6.20
CA ILE A 260 -1.97 -10.11 5.34
C ILE A 260 -3.25 -9.99 6.16
N ILE A 261 -3.83 -8.79 6.22
CA ILE A 261 -5.13 -8.52 6.85
C ILE A 261 -6.10 -8.10 5.75
N ASN A 262 -7.04 -8.97 5.37
CA ASN A 262 -8.09 -8.66 4.39
C ASN A 262 -9.47 -8.88 5.00
N SER A 263 -10.49 -8.12 4.61
CA SER A 263 -11.86 -8.38 5.07
C SER A 263 -12.67 -9.10 4.00
N ALA A 264 -13.49 -10.08 4.41
CA ALA A 264 -14.35 -10.84 3.51
C ALA A 264 -15.44 -9.98 2.85
N ASP A 265 -15.75 -8.80 3.41
CA ASP A 265 -16.73 -7.85 2.90
C ASP A 265 -16.11 -6.68 2.10
N ASP A 266 -14.81 -6.75 1.79
CA ASP A 266 -14.08 -5.72 1.07
C ASP A 266 -14.71 -5.47 -0.33
N PRO A 267 -15.11 -4.22 -0.64
CA PRO A 267 -15.74 -3.91 -1.92
C PRO A 267 -14.76 -3.87 -3.10
N ILE A 268 -13.45 -3.91 -2.89
CA ILE A 268 -12.41 -3.74 -3.93
C ILE A 268 -11.64 -5.05 -4.19
N LEU A 269 -11.63 -5.98 -3.23
CA LEU A 269 -10.91 -7.24 -3.37
C LEU A 269 -11.80 -8.32 -4.00
N GLY A 270 -11.34 -8.87 -5.12
CA GLY A 270 -11.96 -10.05 -5.74
C GLY A 270 -11.57 -11.35 -5.02
N THR A 271 -12.21 -12.46 -5.38
CA THR A 271 -12.02 -13.78 -4.73
C THR A 271 -10.58 -14.28 -4.78
N GLU A 272 -9.81 -13.92 -5.80
CA GLU A 272 -8.43 -14.38 -5.94
C GLU A 272 -7.45 -13.61 -5.04
N CYS A 273 -7.89 -12.54 -4.37
CA CYS A 273 -7.09 -11.73 -3.45
C CYS A 273 -6.91 -12.36 -2.06
N TYR A 274 -7.45 -13.57 -1.81
CA TYR A 274 -7.33 -14.29 -0.54
C TYR A 274 -6.40 -15.50 -0.70
N PRO A 275 -5.08 -15.34 -0.48
CA PRO A 275 -4.07 -16.33 -0.82
C PRO A 275 -3.94 -17.44 0.24
N ILE A 276 -5.04 -18.18 0.47
CA ILE A 276 -5.12 -19.22 1.51
C ILE A 276 -4.09 -20.33 1.24
N LYS A 277 -3.95 -20.76 -0.02
CA LYS A 277 -3.02 -21.84 -0.40
C LYS A 277 -1.57 -21.44 -0.19
N GLU A 278 -1.23 -20.20 -0.55
CA GLU A 278 0.11 -19.64 -0.39
C GLU A 278 0.46 -19.47 1.09
N ALA A 279 -0.48 -18.98 1.91
CA ALA A 279 -0.29 -18.87 3.36
C ALA A 279 -0.13 -20.25 4.04
N GLN A 280 -0.90 -21.26 3.62
CA GLN A 280 -0.73 -22.63 4.13
C GLN A 280 0.63 -23.24 3.77
N SER A 281 1.22 -22.82 2.65
CA SER A 281 2.47 -23.37 2.13
C SER A 281 3.72 -22.63 2.62
N ASN A 282 3.57 -21.46 3.26
CA ASN A 282 4.69 -20.66 3.75
C ASN A 282 4.50 -20.32 5.24
N LYS A 283 5.36 -20.87 6.10
CA LYS A 283 5.33 -20.66 7.56
C LYS A 283 5.51 -19.21 8.00
N ASN A 284 6.10 -18.37 7.15
CA ASN A 284 6.32 -16.96 7.41
C ASN A 284 5.15 -16.07 6.96
N LEU A 285 4.21 -16.61 6.18
CA LEU A 285 3.11 -15.85 5.61
C LEU A 285 1.82 -16.10 6.38
N PHE A 286 1.45 -15.12 7.19
CA PHE A 286 0.22 -15.11 7.96
C PHE A 286 -0.90 -14.45 7.16
N LEU A 287 -2.09 -15.03 7.20
CA LEU A 287 -3.30 -14.49 6.57
C LEU A 287 -4.42 -14.43 7.60
N GLU A 288 -4.91 -13.22 7.88
CA GLU A 288 -6.05 -12.97 8.74
C GLU A 288 -7.20 -12.40 7.90
N ILE A 289 -8.26 -13.21 7.76
CA ILE A 289 -9.47 -12.80 7.05
C ILE A 289 -10.52 -12.37 8.08
N THR A 290 -10.82 -11.09 8.15
CA THR A 290 -11.87 -10.57 9.03
C THR A 290 -13.24 -10.71 8.36
N LYS A 291 -14.31 -10.93 9.14
CA LYS A 291 -15.68 -10.96 8.57
C LYS A 291 -16.10 -9.60 8.01
N HIS A 292 -15.68 -8.55 8.70
CA HIS A 292 -15.99 -7.16 8.37
C HIS A 292 -14.73 -6.32 8.42
N GLY A 293 -14.72 -5.21 7.70
CA GLY A 293 -13.56 -4.31 7.63
C GLY A 293 -13.68 -3.29 6.50
N GLY A 294 -14.49 -3.59 5.49
CA GLY A 294 -14.45 -2.85 4.23
C GLY A 294 -13.02 -2.83 3.66
N HIS A 295 -12.74 -1.89 2.76
CA HIS A 295 -11.40 -1.85 2.17
C HIS A 295 -10.33 -1.30 3.10
N MET A 296 -10.63 -0.41 4.04
CA MET A 296 -9.63 0.24 4.90
C MET A 296 -10.24 0.68 6.24
N GLY A 297 -11.37 0.07 6.63
CA GLY A 297 -12.18 0.56 7.72
C GLY A 297 -11.64 0.16 9.08
N TYR A 298 -11.76 -1.13 9.41
CA TYR A 298 -11.28 -1.75 10.65
C TYR A 298 -11.47 -0.87 11.90
N ILE A 299 -12.58 -0.15 11.95
CA ILE A 299 -12.86 0.91 12.92
C ILE A 299 -13.12 0.25 14.27
N THR A 300 -12.48 0.78 15.31
CA THR A 300 -12.79 0.49 16.70
C THR A 300 -12.80 1.80 17.45
N PHE A 301 -13.82 2.01 18.29
CA PHE A 301 -13.83 3.11 19.24
C PHE A 301 -13.03 2.66 20.46
N SER A 302 -11.88 3.30 20.67
CA SER A 302 -11.05 3.08 21.85
C SER A 302 -10.53 4.43 22.36
N ASP A 303 -10.23 4.49 23.66
CA ASP A 303 -9.91 5.75 24.34
C ASP A 303 -8.65 6.43 23.81
N ASP A 304 -7.69 5.66 23.27
CA ASP A 304 -6.47 6.19 22.65
C ASP A 304 -6.64 6.54 21.15
N GLY A 305 -7.84 6.35 20.60
CA GLY A 305 -8.18 6.65 19.20
C GLY A 305 -7.56 5.70 18.17
N GLN A 306 -6.94 4.59 18.60
CA GLN A 306 -6.39 3.58 17.70
C GLN A 306 -7.49 2.68 17.13
N TYR A 307 -7.35 2.35 15.86
CA TYR A 307 -8.19 1.38 15.18
C TYR A 307 -7.62 -0.03 15.34
N TRP A 308 -8.46 -1.04 15.14
CA TRP A 308 -8.05 -2.42 15.41
C TRP A 308 -6.85 -2.87 14.56
N HIS A 309 -6.83 -2.53 13.27
CA HIS A 309 -5.74 -2.91 12.38
C HIS A 309 -4.40 -2.29 12.81
N GLU A 310 -4.41 -1.11 13.43
CA GLU A 310 -3.19 -0.47 13.95
C GLU A 310 -2.62 -1.26 15.12
N ARG A 311 -3.47 -1.56 16.11
CA ARG A 311 -3.08 -2.41 17.25
C ARG A 311 -2.62 -3.79 16.82
N ARG A 312 -3.35 -4.41 15.89
CA ARG A 312 -3.03 -5.74 15.37
C ARG A 312 -1.70 -5.75 14.64
N THR A 313 -1.42 -4.71 13.87
CA THR A 313 -0.14 -4.52 13.15
C THR A 313 1.02 -4.33 14.12
N VAL A 314 0.86 -3.46 15.14
CA VAL A 314 1.86 -3.29 16.20
C VAL A 314 2.14 -4.62 16.89
N GLN A 315 1.08 -5.29 17.37
CA GLN A 315 1.20 -6.59 18.04
C GLN A 315 1.97 -7.60 17.18
N PHE A 316 1.56 -7.79 15.92
CA PHE A 316 2.23 -8.73 15.03
C PHE A 316 3.71 -8.39 14.88
N ILE A 317 4.05 -7.13 14.61
CA ILE A 317 5.44 -6.73 14.41
C ILE A 317 6.26 -6.94 15.69
N THR A 318 5.75 -6.54 16.86
CA THR A 318 6.46 -6.67 18.13
C THR A 318 6.63 -8.11 18.60
N ASP A 319 5.77 -9.03 18.17
CA ASP A 319 5.90 -10.46 18.48
C ASP A 319 7.10 -11.11 17.74
N PHE A 320 7.65 -10.45 16.72
CA PHE A 320 8.79 -10.91 15.90
C PHE A 320 10.01 -9.97 15.94
N SER A 321 9.97 -8.92 16.76
CA SER A 321 11.07 -7.96 16.97
C SER A 321 12.22 -8.50 17.82
#